data_AF-A0A6J5W2L5-F1
#
_entry.id   AF-A0A6J5W2L5-F1
#
_cell.length_a   1.000
_cell.length_b   1.000
_cell.length_c   1.000
_cell.angle_alpha   90.00
_cell.angle_beta   90.00
_cell.angle_gamma   90.00
#
_symmetry.space_group_name_H-M   'P 1'
#
loop_
_entity.id
_entity.type
_entity.pdbx_description
1 polymer ?
#
loop_
_entity_poly.entity_id
_entity_poly.type
_entity_poly.pdbx_seq_one_letter_code
_entity_poly.pdbx_strand_id
1 'polypeptide(L)'
;MSRLTILISYGGSWVHSTYTNGKTKGVLVPEKITLEELRNKVYDITNLDPNKYEITMKVIYDSTKNAWPVDIVDDDDVKFFITESILSSYKIPLCITLKQRQSNQQATIDFRQLPMSVDPNYLGEEEL
;
A
#
# COMPACT_ATOMS: atom_id res chain seq x y z
N MET A 1 23.69 7.70 18.56
CA MET A 1 23.25 6.82 17.46
C MET A 1 23.31 7.61 16.17
N SER A 2 23.98 7.07 15.14
CA SER A 2 24.02 7.73 13.83
C SER A 2 22.65 7.64 13.15
N ARG A 3 22.36 8.62 12.30
CA ARG A 3 21.09 8.76 11.59
C ARG A 3 21.39 9.10 10.13
N LEU A 4 20.53 8.61 9.24
CA LEU A 4 20.58 8.92 7.82
C LEU A 4 19.21 9.40 7.33
N THR A 5 19.24 10.18 6.26
CA THR A 5 18.03 10.55 5.52
C THR A 5 17.80 9.55 4.40
N ILE A 6 16.65 8.87 4.45
CA ILE A 6 16.12 8.03 3.38
C ILE A 6 15.00 8.76 2.63
N LEU A 7 14.74 8.36 1.39
CA LEU A 7 13.58 8.85 0.63
C LEU A 7 12.44 7.83 0.72
N ILE A 8 11.23 8.29 1.02
CA ILE A 8 10.02 7.46 1.02
C ILE A 8 9.06 8.03 -0.02
N SER A 9 8.70 7.21 -1.00
CA SER A 9 7.77 7.53 -2.07
C SER A 9 6.43 6.83 -1.85
N TYR A 10 5.32 7.58 -1.78
CA TYR A 10 4.00 7.07 -1.42
C TYR A 10 2.88 7.73 -2.22
N GLY A 11 1.70 7.11 -2.25
CA GLY A 11 0.52 7.60 -2.98
C GLY A 11 0.58 7.40 -4.50
N GLY A 12 1.61 6.70 -5.00
CA GLY A 12 1.74 6.31 -6.39
C GLY A 12 1.43 4.83 -6.62
N SER A 13 1.73 4.37 -7.83
CA SER A 13 1.52 2.98 -8.24
C SER A 13 2.66 2.47 -9.13
N TRP A 14 2.89 1.17 -9.06
CA TRP A 14 3.83 0.48 -9.94
C TRP A 14 3.22 0.30 -11.34
N VAL A 15 3.94 0.76 -12.36
CA VAL A 15 3.70 0.46 -13.77
C VAL A 15 4.97 -0.22 -14.28
N HIS A 16 4.90 -1.54 -14.49
CA HIS A 16 6.08 -2.38 -14.71
C HIS A 16 7.12 -2.20 -13.57
N SER A 17 8.34 -1.78 -13.90
CA SER A 17 9.43 -1.50 -12.96
C SER A 17 9.53 -0.01 -12.58
N THR A 18 8.50 0.81 -12.84
CA THR A 18 8.52 2.24 -12.51
C THR A 18 7.43 2.58 -11.51
N TYR A 19 7.80 3.28 -10.43
CA TYR A 19 6.84 3.85 -9.48
C TYR A 19 6.42 5.24 -9.96
N THR A 20 5.13 5.43 -10.23
CA THR A 20 4.59 6.61 -10.92
C THR A 20 3.54 7.33 -10.07
N ASN A 21 3.37 8.64 -10.31
CA ASN A 21 2.36 9.50 -9.66
C ASN A 21 2.43 9.57 -8.12
N GLY A 22 3.56 9.18 -7.52
CA GLY A 22 3.79 9.27 -6.08
C GLY A 22 4.36 10.61 -5.64
N LYS A 23 4.26 10.87 -4.34
CA LYS A 23 4.99 11.95 -3.64
C LYS A 23 6.19 11.36 -2.93
N THR A 24 7.28 12.11 -2.83
CA THR A 24 8.49 11.68 -2.12
C THR A 24 8.77 12.60 -0.94
N LYS A 25 9.11 12.01 0.22
CA LYS A 25 9.51 12.72 1.43
C LYS A 25 10.86 12.20 1.93
N GLY A 26 11.76 13.11 2.29
CA GLY A 26 12.98 12.78 3.02
C GLY A 26 12.67 12.53 4.49
N VAL A 27 13.16 11.43 5.05
CA VAL A 27 12.85 10.99 6.41
C VAL A 27 14.14 10.62 7.13
N LEU A 28 14.33 11.20 8.32
CA LEU A 28 15.45 10.87 9.18
C LEU A 28 15.15 9.59 9.97
N VAL A 29 16.01 8.59 9.85
CA VAL A 29 15.89 7.29 10.54
C VAL A 29 17.21 6.92 11.23
N PRO A 30 17.18 6.13 12.32
CA PRO A 30 18.39 5.50 12.85
C PRO A 30 19.00 4.54 11.82
N GLU A 31 20.33 4.40 11.80
CA GLU A 31 21.00 3.39 10.96
C GLU A 31 20.63 1.95 11.34
N LYS A 32 20.32 1.73 12.61
CA LYS A 32 19.79 0.45 13.10
C LYS A 32 18.30 0.65 13.35
N ILE A 33 17.49 0.31 12.36
CA ILE A 33 16.03 0.37 12.40
C ILE A 33 15.48 -1.00 12.00
N THR A 34 14.44 -1.47 12.68
CA THR A 34 13.76 -2.71 12.31
C THR A 34 12.73 -2.47 11.21
N LEU A 35 12.25 -3.54 10.59
CA LEU A 35 11.14 -3.49 9.65
C LEU A 35 9.89 -2.89 10.28
N GLU A 36 9.58 -3.28 11.50
CA GLU A 36 8.41 -2.77 12.23
C GLU A 36 8.51 -1.26 12.47
N GLU A 37 9.66 -0.78 12.93
CA GLU A 37 9.90 0.66 13.15
C GLU A 37 9.82 1.45 11.84
N LEU A 38 10.37 0.90 10.75
CA LEU A 38 10.29 1.51 9.42
C LEU A 38 8.84 1.56 8.91
N ARG A 39 8.07 0.49 9.08
CA ARG A 39 6.63 0.45 8.75
C ARG A 39 5.85 1.49 9.54
N ASN A 40 6.10 1.60 10.84
CA ASN A 40 5.44 2.60 11.70
C ASN A 40 5.71 4.03 11.20
N LYS A 41 6.95 4.34 10.82
CA LYS A 41 7.27 5.63 10.18
C LYS A 41 6.48 5.86 8.90
N VAL A 42 6.29 4.84 8.07
CA VAL A 42 5.49 4.95 6.83
C VAL A 42 4.02 5.25 7.17
N TYR A 43 3.43 4.58 8.15
CA TYR A 43 2.07 4.88 8.61
C TYR A 43 1.95 6.33 9.10
N ASP A 44 2.91 6.80 9.91
CA ASP A 44 2.93 8.19 10.40
C ASP A 44 2.99 9.21 9.26
N ILE A 45 3.81 8.96 8.24
CA ILE A 45 3.98 9.87 7.09
C ILE A 45 2.73 9.89 6.21
N THR A 46 2.09 8.74 6.04
CA THR A 46 0.93 8.57 5.16
C THR A 46 -0.40 8.89 5.87
N ASN A 47 -0.37 9.06 7.20
CA ASN A 47 -1.55 9.24 8.04
C ASN A 47 -2.60 8.14 7.82
N LEU A 48 -2.13 6.89 7.72
CA LEU A 48 -2.97 5.71 7.46
C LEU A 48 -3.18 4.91 8.74
N ASP A 49 -4.38 4.34 8.86
CA ASP A 49 -4.72 3.41 9.93
C ASP A 49 -4.17 2.01 9.61
N PRO A 50 -3.23 1.48 10.41
CA PRO A 50 -2.65 0.15 10.19
C PRO A 50 -3.66 -0.99 10.33
N ASN A 51 -4.84 -0.75 10.90
CA ASN A 51 -5.92 -1.74 10.94
C ASN A 51 -6.73 -1.79 9.65
N LYS A 52 -6.72 -0.73 8.84
CA LYS A 52 -7.48 -0.61 7.59
C LYS A 52 -6.63 -0.83 6.36
N TYR A 53 -5.34 -0.51 6.43
CA TYR A 53 -4.43 -0.62 5.31
C TYR A 53 -3.25 -1.50 5.66
N GLU A 54 -2.85 -2.29 4.68
CA GLU A 54 -1.59 -3.01 4.64
C GLU A 54 -0.64 -2.25 3.71
N ILE A 55 0.62 -2.12 4.13
CA ILE A 55 1.67 -1.49 3.34
C ILE A 55 2.65 -2.54 2.83
N THR A 56 2.98 -2.45 1.54
CA THR A 56 4.08 -3.18 0.92
C THR A 56 5.17 -2.18 0.57
N MET A 57 6.42 -2.53 0.88
CA MET A 57 7.58 -1.67 0.68
C MET A 57 8.49 -2.31 -0.36
N LYS A 58 8.85 -1.55 -1.38
CA LYS A 58 9.68 -2.01 -2.50
C LYS A 58 10.76 -0.99 -2.81
N VAL A 59 11.89 -1.46 -3.30
CA VAL A 59 13.03 -0.63 -3.70
C VAL A 59 13.60 -1.12 -5.02
N ILE A 60 14.22 -0.22 -5.78
CA ILE A 60 14.99 -0.58 -6.97
C ILE A 60 16.45 -0.22 -6.70
N TYR A 61 17.30 -1.24 -6.68
CA TYR A 61 18.75 -1.06 -6.67
C TYR A 61 19.23 -0.99 -8.11
N ASP A 62 19.82 0.14 -8.49
CA ASP A 62 20.31 0.36 -9.84
C ASP A 62 21.60 -0.43 -10.07
N SER A 63 21.45 -1.71 -10.37
CA SER A 63 22.54 -2.61 -10.77
C SER A 63 22.54 -2.90 -12.27
N THR A 64 21.40 -2.67 -12.95
CA THR A 64 21.21 -2.89 -14.39
C THR A 64 20.08 -2.01 -14.95
N LYS A 65 20.07 -1.76 -16.27
CA LYS A 65 19.03 -0.97 -16.96
C LYS A 65 17.58 -1.46 -16.78
N ASN A 66 17.38 -2.68 -16.27
CA ASN A 66 16.07 -3.33 -16.14
C ASN A 66 15.87 -3.93 -14.73
N ALA A 67 16.43 -3.29 -13.70
CA ALA A 67 16.30 -3.76 -12.33
C ALA A 67 14.82 -3.87 -11.94
N TRP A 68 14.45 -5.05 -11.42
CA TRP A 68 13.12 -5.29 -10.88
C TRP A 68 13.00 -4.74 -9.46
N PRO A 69 11.82 -4.25 -9.05
CA PRO A 69 11.58 -3.88 -7.67
C PRO A 69 11.77 -5.08 -6.75
N VAL A 70 12.55 -4.89 -5.69
CA VAL A 70 12.80 -5.87 -4.64
C VAL A 70 11.90 -5.53 -3.46
N ASP A 71 11.22 -6.54 -2.91
CA ASP A 71 10.40 -6.40 -1.71
C ASP A 71 11.27 -6.28 -0.46
N ILE A 72 10.85 -5.46 0.51
CA ILE A 72 11.43 -5.39 1.85
C ILE A 72 10.47 -6.09 2.81
N VAL A 73 10.77 -7.33 3.19
CA VAL A 73 9.85 -8.21 3.94
C VAL A 73 10.35 -8.59 5.32
N ASP A 74 11.65 -8.47 5.59
CA ASP A 74 12.25 -8.76 6.90
C ASP A 74 13.30 -7.71 7.34
N ASP A 75 13.90 -7.93 8.51
CA ASP A 75 14.92 -7.03 9.08
C ASP A 75 16.26 -7.08 8.34
N ASP A 76 16.58 -8.16 7.64
CA ASP A 76 17.82 -8.27 6.87
C ASP A 76 17.72 -7.48 5.56
N ASP A 77 16.55 -7.48 4.92
CA ASP A 77 16.25 -6.60 3.79
C ASP A 77 16.38 -5.12 4.17
N VAL A 78 15.90 -4.75 5.37
CA VAL A 78 16.03 -3.39 5.89
C VAL A 78 17.49 -3.03 6.11
N LYS A 79 18.28 -3.93 6.72
CA LYS A 79 19.73 -3.70 6.90
C LYS A 79 20.43 -3.52 5.56
N PHE A 80 20.09 -4.31 4.54
CA PHE A 80 20.64 -4.17 3.21
C PHE A 80 20.27 -2.81 2.58
N PHE A 81 18.99 -2.44 2.62
CA PHE A 81 18.51 -1.14 2.14
C PHE A 81 19.21 0.05 2.81
N ILE A 82 19.35 0.00 4.14
CA ILE A 82 20.01 1.07 4.90
C ILE A 82 21.50 1.13 4.55
N THR A 83 22.16 -0.02 4.43
CA THR A 83 23.58 -0.09 4.03
C THR A 83 23.79 0.52 2.64
N GLU A 84 22.99 0.13 1.65
CA GLU A 84 23.04 0.69 0.30
C GLU A 84 22.71 2.19 0.29
N SER A 85 21.78 2.64 1.14
CA SER A 85 21.43 4.06 1.28
C SER A 85 22.55 4.92 1.89
N ILE A 86 23.47 4.30 2.64
CA ILE A 86 24.68 4.94 3.19
C ILE A 86 25.80 4.95 2.16
N LEU A 87 26.02 3.83 1.48
CA LEU A 87 27.12 3.64 0.53
C LEU A 87 26.89 4.35 -0.81
N SER A 88 25.63 4.45 -1.25
CA SER A 88 25.30 5.04 -2.54
C SER A 88 25.44 6.56 -2.53
N SER A 89 26.07 7.09 -3.58
CA SER A 89 26.15 8.53 -3.86
C SER A 89 24.79 9.14 -4.19
N TYR A 90 23.79 8.31 -4.52
CA TYR A 90 22.42 8.73 -4.84
C TYR A 90 21.45 8.19 -3.80
N LYS A 91 20.35 8.91 -3.59
CA LYS A 91 19.31 8.46 -2.67
C LYS A 91 18.39 7.45 -3.32
N ILE A 92 18.31 6.28 -2.71
CA ILE A 92 17.49 5.15 -3.13
C ILE A 92 16.08 5.33 -2.51
N PRO A 93 15.02 5.51 -3.32
CA PRO A 93 13.66 5.68 -2.78
C PRO A 93 13.05 4.35 -2.35
N LEU A 94 12.48 4.35 -1.14
CA LEU A 94 11.59 3.29 -0.66
C LEU A 94 10.17 3.59 -1.13
N CYS A 95 9.65 2.78 -2.04
CA CYS A 95 8.34 2.96 -2.66
C CYS A 95 7.27 2.16 -1.92
N ILE A 96 6.18 2.84 -1.57
CA ILE A 96 5.10 2.31 -0.75
C ILE A 96 3.89 2.00 -1.62
N THR A 97 3.39 0.77 -1.54
CA THR A 97 2.11 0.37 -2.12
C THR A 97 1.12 0.10 -1.00
N LEU A 98 -0.10 0.60 -1.15
CA LEU A 98 -1.17 0.45 -0.16
C LEU A 98 -2.17 -0.58 -0.64
N LYS A 99 -2.59 -1.46 0.26
CA LYS A 99 -3.70 -2.39 0.03
C LYS A 99 -4.71 -2.22 1.16
N GLN A 100 -5.97 -1.95 0.81
CA GLN A 100 -7.03 -1.95 1.81
C GLN A 100 -7.24 -3.37 2.35
N ARG A 101 -7.24 -3.52 3.67
CA ARG A 101 -7.66 -4.76 4.31
C ARG A 101 -9.15 -4.89 4.09
N GLN A 102 -9.58 -5.94 3.40
CA GLN A 102 -11.01 -6.19 3.23
C GLN A 102 -11.62 -6.43 4.61
N SER A 103 -12.54 -5.56 5.03
CA SER A 103 -13.48 -5.95 6.07
C SER A 103 -14.37 -7.03 5.47
N ASN A 104 -14.42 -8.22 6.07
CA ASN A 104 -15.48 -9.17 5.79
C ASN A 104 -16.81 -8.56 6.24
N GLN A 105 -17.39 -7.66 5.43
CA GLN A 105 -18.81 -7.48 5.41
C GLN A 105 -19.32 -8.65 4.59
N GLN A 106 -19.59 -9.78 5.27
CA GLN A 106 -20.57 -10.72 4.74
C GLN A 106 -21.83 -9.90 4.49
N ALA A 107 -22.14 -9.69 3.21
CA ALA A 107 -23.47 -9.29 2.81
C ALA A 107 -24.38 -10.41 3.30
N THR A 108 -24.92 -10.26 4.51
CA THR A 108 -26.10 -11.02 4.91
C THR A 108 -27.18 -10.49 3.99
N ILE A 109 -27.47 -11.24 2.92
CA ILE A 109 -28.69 -11.04 2.16
C ILE A 109 -29.81 -11.30 3.17
N ASP A 110 -30.37 -10.25 3.74
CA ASP A 110 -31.56 -10.35 4.57
C ASP A 110 -32.73 -10.58 3.61
N PHE A 111 -33.15 -11.84 3.48
CA PHE A 111 -34.31 -12.24 2.69
C PHE A 111 -35.61 -11.53 3.12
N ARG A 112 -35.62 -10.79 4.25
CA ARG A 112 -36.74 -9.93 4.67
C ARG A 112 -36.86 -8.62 3.88
N GLN A 113 -35.90 -8.25 3.03
CA GLN A 113 -35.97 -7.03 2.20
C GLN A 113 -36.35 -7.28 0.74
N LEU A 114 -36.74 -8.49 0.35
CA LEU A 114 -37.41 -8.67 -0.93
C LEU A 114 -38.79 -8.00 -0.84
N PRO A 115 -39.19 -7.14 -1.81
CA PRO A 115 -40.55 -6.64 -1.85
C PRO A 115 -41.49 -7.82 -2.09
N MET A 116 -42.20 -8.26 -1.05
CA MET A 116 -43.38 -9.11 -1.19
C MET A 116 -44.50 -8.23 -1.75
N SER A 117 -44.73 -8.26 -3.06
CA SER A 117 -46.07 -8.03 -3.62
C SER A 117 -46.11 -8.36 -5.12
N VAL A 118 -46.79 -9.44 -5.48
CA VAL A 118 -47.60 -9.45 -6.71
C VAL A 118 -49.04 -9.70 -6.24
N ASP A 119 -49.89 -8.72 -6.47
CA ASP A 119 -51.28 -8.68 -5.99
C ASP A 119 -52.14 -9.71 -6.76
N PRO A 120 -53.02 -10.49 -6.11
CA PRO A 120 -53.80 -11.54 -6.79
C PRO A 120 -54.95 -11.05 -7.69
N ASN A 121 -55.14 -9.74 -7.87
CA ASN A 121 -56.36 -9.16 -8.46
C ASN A 121 -56.10 -8.05 -9.52
N TYR A 122 -55.13 -8.20 -10.41
CA TYR A 122 -55.04 -7.32 -11.57
C TYR A 122 -55.94 -7.85 -12.71
N LEU A 123 -57.08 -7.16 -12.93
CA LEU A 123 -58.13 -7.48 -13.90
C LEU A 123 -57.97 -6.67 -15.20
N GLY A 124 -58.18 -7.34 -16.33
CA GLY A 124 -58.97 -6.81 -17.46
C GLY A 124 -58.22 -6.00 -18.52
N GLU A 125 -57.98 -6.63 -19.67
CA GLU A 125 -57.70 -5.98 -20.95
C GLU A 125 -59.01 -5.44 -21.54
N GLU A 126 -59.03 -4.17 -21.96
CA GLU A 126 -60.02 -3.60 -22.88
C GLU A 126 -59.64 -3.99 -24.32
N GLU A 127 -60.53 -4.65 -25.06
CA GLU A 127 -60.51 -4.66 -26.53
C GLU A 127 -61.91 -4.25 -27.05
N LEU A 128 -61.87 -3.38 -28.06
CA LEU A 128 -62.98 -2.77 -28.81
C LEU A 128 -63.79 -3.77 -29.65
#